data_AF-A0A537GRJ8-F1
#
_entry.id   AF-A0A537GRJ8-F1
#
_cell.length_a   1.000
_cell.length_b   1.000
_cell.length_c   1.000
_cell.angle_alpha   90.00
_cell.angle_beta   90.00
_cell.angle_gamma   90.00
#
_symmetry.space_group_name_H-M   'P 1'
#
loop_
_entity.id
_entity.type
_entity.pdbx_description
1 polymer ?
#
loop_
_entity_poly.entity_id
_entity_poly.type
_entity_poly.pdbx_seq_one_letter_code
_entity_poly.pdbx_strand_id
1 'polypeptide(L)' 'MINEVKKRTGWKTIDEINMTGNYRGRECVALYEGTTYGFSIRFDSKGGIDLFRELA' A
#
# COMPACT_ATOMS: atom_id res chain seq x y z
N MET A 1 5.78 4.12 1.05
CA MET A 1 4.67 3.21 0.68
C MET A 1 5.04 2.36 -0.53
N ILE A 2 5.23 2.98 -1.71
CA ILE A 2 5.51 2.26 -2.98
C ILE A 2 6.67 1.26 -2.84
N ASN A 3 7.78 1.66 -2.21
CA ASN A 3 8.91 0.77 -1.99
C ASN A 3 8.58 -0.47 -1.13
N GLU A 4 7.66 -0.34 -0.18
CA GLU A 4 7.25 -1.46 0.67
C GLU A 4 6.41 -2.47 -0.12
N VAL A 5 5.52 -1.97 -1.00
CA VAL A 5 4.76 -2.82 -1.93
C VAL A 5 5.72 -3.55 -2.86
N LYS A 6 6.63 -2.83 -3.54
CA LYS A 6 7.63 -3.43 -4.43
C LYS A 6 8.50 -4.48 -3.74
N LYS A 7 8.91 -4.23 -2.50
CA LYS A 7 9.71 -5.17 -1.71
C LYS A 7 8.96 -6.47 -1.40
N ARG A 8 7.65 -6.40 -1.15
CA ARG A 8 6.81 -7.56 -0.79
C ARG A 8 6.34 -8.35 -2.00
N THR A 9 5.97 -7.67 -3.08
CA THR A 9 5.48 -8.30 -4.30
C THR A 9 6.59 -8.68 -5.28
N GLY A 10 7.78 -8.08 -5.13
CA GLY A 10 8.87 -8.19 -6.11
C GLY A 10 8.65 -7.35 -7.37
N TRP A 11 7.60 -6.52 -7.43
CA TRP A 11 7.29 -5.72 -8.62
C TRP A 11 8.33 -4.61 -8.84
N LYS A 12 8.73 -4.44 -10.10
CA LYS A 12 9.69 -3.38 -10.49
C LYS A 12 9.00 -2.01 -10.60
N THR A 13 7.76 -2.01 -11.08
CA THR A 13 6.90 -0.83 -11.22
C THR A 13 5.56 -1.08 -10.57
N ILE A 14 4.78 -0.02 -10.41
CA ILE A 14 3.38 -0.08 -9.97
C ILE A 14 2.66 0.86 -10.92
N ASP A 15 1.57 0.38 -11.51
CA ASP A 15 0.81 1.15 -12.48
C ASP A 15 -0.11 2.13 -11.76
N GLU A 16 -0.78 1.64 -10.72
CA GLU A 16 -1.75 2.42 -9.96
C GLU A 16 -1.78 1.98 -8.49
N ILE A 17 -2.08 2.93 -7.60
CA ILE A 17 -2.49 2.63 -6.23
C ILE A 17 -3.79 3.38 -5.95
N ASN A 18 -4.87 2.61 -5.78
CA ASN A 18 -6.12 3.14 -5.25
C ASN A 18 -6.05 3.12 -3.74
N MET A 19 -6.30 4.27 -3.11
CA MET A 19 -6.30 4.41 -1.66
C MET A 19 -7.63 4.95 -1.18
N THR A 20 -8.29 4.21 -0.30
CA THR A 20 -9.54 4.60 0.36
C THR A 20 -9.36 4.53 1.86
N GLY A 21 -9.83 5.54 2.59
CA GLY A 21 -9.63 5.53 4.04
C GLY A 21 -10.05 6.80 4.73
N ASN A 22 -9.97 6.74 6.07
CA ASN A 22 -10.26 7.85 6.96
C ASN A 22 -9.14 7.96 8.01
N TYR A 23 -9.36 8.73 9.08
CA TYR A 23 -8.32 8.96 10.10
C TYR A 23 -7.83 7.66 10.80
N ARG A 24 -8.59 6.56 10.76
CA ARG A 24 -8.24 5.29 11.42
C ARG A 24 -7.24 4.43 10.62
N GLY A 25 -7.08 4.72 9.33
CA GLY A 25 -6.22 3.98 8.41
C GLY A 25 -6.67 4.14 6.96
N ARG A 26 -5.80 3.71 6.03
CA ARG A 26 -6.09 3.68 4.59
C ARG A 26 -5.95 2.26 4.09
N GLU A 27 -7.00 1.75 3.48
CA GLU A 27 -6.94 0.54 2.66
C GLU A 27 -6.51 0.93 1.26
N CYS A 28 -5.65 0.12 0.69
CA CYS A 28 -4.98 0.39 -0.56
C CYS A 28 -4.99 -0.86 -1.43
N VAL A 29 -5.17 -0.68 -2.71
CA VAL A 29 -5.01 -1.72 -3.72
C VAL A 29 -4.00 -1.22 -4.74
N ALA A 30 -2.85 -1.88 -4.79
CA ALA A 30 -1.86 -1.64 -5.85
C ALA A 30 -2.14 -2.53 -7.05
N LEU A 31 -1.98 -2.00 -8.25
CA LEU A 31 -2.14 -2.68 -9.53
C LEU A 31 -0.79 -2.74 -10.27
N TYR A 32 -0.48 -3.92 -10.81
CA TYR A 32 0.66 -4.12 -11.70
C TYR A 32 0.32 -5.19 -12.74
N GLU A 33 0.34 -4.83 -14.03
CA GLU A 33 0.10 -5.73 -15.16
C GLU A 33 -1.17 -6.60 -15.01
N GLY A 34 -2.24 -6.01 -14.45
CA GLY A 34 -3.51 -6.70 -14.21
C GLY A 34 -3.59 -7.51 -12.92
N THR A 35 -2.51 -7.59 -12.14
CA THR A 35 -2.47 -8.23 -10.81
C THR A 35 -2.64 -7.20 -9.71
N THR A 36 -3.40 -7.54 -8.68
CA THR A 36 -3.66 -6.65 -7.54
C THR A 36 -2.95 -7.10 -6.27
N TYR A 37 -2.59 -6.14 -5.43
CA TYR A 37 -2.03 -6.37 -4.09
C TYR A 37 -2.73 -5.45 -3.09
N GLY A 38 -3.52 -6.06 -2.20
CA GLY A 38 -4.27 -5.37 -1.15
C GLY A 38 -3.43 -5.15 0.11
N PHE A 39 -3.46 -3.94 0.66
CA PHE A 39 -2.80 -3.64 1.93
C PHE A 39 -3.49 -2.50 2.68
N SER A 40 -3.38 -2.51 3.99
CA SER A 40 -3.75 -1.38 4.85
C SER A 40 -2.50 -0.70 5.38
N ILE A 41 -2.57 0.63 5.48
CA ILE A 41 -1.46 1.46 5.95
C ILE A 41 -1.95 2.52 6.95
N ARG A 42 -1.11 2.80 7.95
CA ARG A 42 -1.24 3.93 8.87
C ARG A 42 0.06 4.75 8.85
N PHE A 43 -0.09 6.06 8.90
CA PHE A 43 1.03 6.99 8.98
C PHE A 43 1.19 7.53 10.40
N ASP A 44 2.44 7.79 10.81
CA ASP A 44 2.74 8.52 12.03
C ASP A 44 2.55 10.04 11.85
N SER A 45 2.73 10.81 12.93
CA SER A 45 2.58 12.27 12.92
C SER A 45 3.64 13.01 12.10
N LYS A 46 4.72 12.33 11.67
CA LYS A 46 5.78 12.86 10.81
C LYS A 46 5.61 12.43 9.34
N GLY A 47 4.54 11.69 9.03
CA GLY A 47 4.28 11.16 7.68
C GLY A 47 5.05 9.88 7.36
N GLY A 48 5.72 9.27 8.34
CA GLY A 48 6.32 7.93 8.23
C GLY A 48 5.27 6.83 8.25
N ILE A 49 5.64 5.62 7.82
CA ILE A 49 4.75 4.45 7.91
C ILE A 49 4.84 3.89 9.32
N ASP A 50 3.75 4.00 10.08
CA ASP A 50 3.61 3.42 11.41
C ASP A 50 3.22 1.93 11.32
N LEU A 51 2.26 1.62 10.44
CA LEU A 51 1.78 0.25 10.23
C LEU A 51 1.57 -0.02 8.75
N PHE A 52 2.04 -1.19 8.31
CA PHE A 52 1.76 -1.74 6.99
C PHE A 52 1.32 -3.19 7.16
N ARG A 53 0.11 -3.51 6.71
CA ARG A 53 -0.46 -4.86 6.82
C ARG A 53 -1.05 -5.28 5.49
N GLU A 54 -0.62 -6.44 5.01
CA GLU A 54 -1.19 -7.08 3.84
C GLU A 54 -2.64 -7.52 4.11
N LEU A 55 -3.51 -7.31 3.12
CA LEU A 55 -4.89 -7.77 3.12
C LEU A 55 -4.94 -8.98 2.18
N ALA A 56 -5.29 -10.13 2.73
CA ALA A 56 -5.44 -11.39 2.00
C ALA A 56 -6.68 -11.40 1.11
#